data_AF-A0A4U9XKC4-F1
#
_entry.id   AF-A0A4U9XKC4-F1
#
_cell.length_a   1.000
_cell.length_b   1.000
_cell.length_c   1.000
_cell.angle_alpha   90.00
_cell.angle_beta   90.00
_cell.angle_gamma   90.00
#
_symmetry.space_group_name_H-M   'P 1'
#
loop_
_entity.id
_entity.type
_entity.pdbx_description
1 polymer ?
#
loop_
_entity_poly.entity_id
_entity_poly.type
_entity_poly.pdbx_seq_one_letter_code
_entity_poly.pdbx_strand_id
1 'polypeptide(L)'
;MIKRHSFNKHAPKHEPEPYAEGTLKDLRLKLGLTQKELSTIIGYSETSIRTWEHSNSAPTNVIHKLQKMYEDTKDHIKYDGTDIIEKVSYIKQRLGISYNRLAQLMGVRYGTTVKGWMDGAKPKMKHIAEINRMYYELEDRYKPNPQKQRPTFCQLDPLDRNSWKMEIENPVIVWK
;
A
#
# COMPACT_ATOMS: atom_id res chain seq x y z
N MET A 1 -30.31 -23.46 -34.97
CA MET A 1 -30.39 -22.35 -33.98
C MET A 1 -29.83 -22.87 -32.66
N ILE A 2 -28.58 -22.55 -32.30
CA ILE A 2 -27.96 -23.06 -31.07
C ILE A 2 -28.38 -22.14 -29.91
N LYS A 3 -29.20 -22.65 -28.99
CA LYS A 3 -29.60 -21.94 -27.77
C LYS A 3 -28.35 -21.75 -26.91
N ARG A 4 -27.93 -20.49 -26.71
CA ARG A 4 -26.86 -20.16 -25.75
C ARG A 4 -27.38 -20.42 -24.35
N HIS A 5 -26.82 -21.42 -23.67
CA HIS A 5 -27.06 -21.63 -22.25
C HIS A 5 -26.63 -20.38 -21.48
N SER A 6 -27.59 -19.73 -20.82
CA SER A 6 -27.34 -18.62 -19.91
C SER A 6 -26.54 -19.14 -18.71
N PHE A 7 -25.28 -18.72 -18.58
CA PHE A 7 -24.49 -18.98 -17.37
C PHE A 7 -25.19 -18.34 -16.17
N ASN A 8 -25.45 -19.15 -15.14
CA ASN A 8 -26.18 -18.74 -13.96
C ASN A 8 -25.35 -17.71 -13.15
N LYS A 9 -25.77 -16.45 -13.18
CA LYS A 9 -25.14 -15.28 -12.54
C LYS A 9 -25.06 -15.34 -11.00
N HIS A 10 -25.66 -16.36 -10.39
CA HIS A 10 -25.68 -16.61 -8.94
C HIS A 10 -25.00 -17.92 -8.55
N ALA A 11 -24.24 -18.56 -9.45
CA ALA A 11 -23.38 -19.66 -9.04
C ALA A 11 -22.43 -19.15 -7.94
N PRO A 12 -22.31 -19.82 -6.79
CA PRO A 12 -21.26 -19.54 -5.83
C PRO A 12 -19.95 -19.49 -6.60
N LYS A 13 -19.18 -18.40 -6.47
CA LYS A 13 -17.83 -18.35 -7.03
C LYS A 13 -17.11 -19.54 -6.41
N HIS A 14 -16.71 -20.50 -7.24
CA HIS A 14 -15.98 -21.68 -6.80
C HIS A 14 -14.83 -21.18 -5.93
N GLU A 15 -14.82 -21.53 -4.65
CA GLU A 15 -13.67 -21.29 -3.80
C GLU A 15 -12.49 -21.94 -4.55
N PRO A 16 -11.39 -21.21 -4.77
CA PRO A 16 -10.28 -21.76 -5.53
C PRO A 16 -9.80 -22.99 -4.77
N GLU A 17 -9.93 -24.16 -5.40
CA GLU A 17 -9.34 -25.38 -4.85
C GLU A 17 -7.89 -25.07 -4.47
N PRO A 18 -7.42 -25.50 -3.28
CA PRO A 18 -6.06 -25.23 -2.86
C PRO A 18 -5.12 -25.79 -3.92
N TYR A 19 -4.46 -24.90 -4.66
CA TYR A 19 -3.43 -25.29 -5.59
C TYR A 19 -2.33 -26.03 -4.81
N ALA A 20 -1.61 -26.93 -5.48
CA ALA A 20 -0.44 -27.55 -4.87
C ALA A 20 0.55 -26.44 -4.46
N GLU A 21 0.86 -26.38 -3.16
CA GLU A 21 1.73 -25.37 -2.58
C GLU A 21 3.10 -25.37 -3.26
N GLY A 22 3.63 -24.20 -3.56
CA GLY A 22 4.92 -24.03 -4.24
C GLY A 22 4.86 -24.10 -5.78
N THR A 23 3.69 -24.31 -6.37
CA THR A 23 3.51 -24.25 -7.83
C THR A 23 3.66 -22.81 -8.37
N LEU A 24 4.01 -22.64 -9.64
CA LEU A 24 4.05 -21.33 -10.30
C LEU A 24 2.73 -20.54 -10.12
N LYS A 25 1.60 -21.23 -10.28
CA LYS A 25 0.26 -20.65 -10.13
C LYS A 25 -0.03 -20.21 -8.69
N ASP A 26 0.40 -20.99 -7.70
CA ASP A 26 0.32 -20.64 -6.28
C ASP A 26 1.01 -19.29 -6.03
N LEU A 27 2.32 -19.26 -6.30
CA LEU A 27 3.16 -18.09 -6.05
C LEU A 27 2.65 -16.85 -6.78
N ARG A 28 2.21 -17.01 -8.04
CA ARG A 28 1.60 -15.90 -8.81
C ARG A 28 0.35 -15.35 -8.12
N LEU A 29 -0.52 -16.23 -7.64
CA LEU A 29 -1.77 -15.83 -6.98
C LEU A 29 -1.51 -15.20 -5.61
N LYS A 30 -0.56 -15.74 -4.82
CA LYS A 30 -0.11 -15.14 -3.55
C LYS A 30 0.41 -13.71 -3.76
N LEU A 31 1.22 -13.48 -4.79
CA LEU A 31 1.69 -12.15 -5.20
C LEU A 31 0.57 -11.26 -5.77
N GLY A 32 -0.57 -11.83 -6.17
CA GLY A 32 -1.70 -11.10 -6.73
C GLY A 32 -1.53 -10.69 -8.20
N LEU A 33 -0.66 -11.39 -8.94
CA LEU A 33 -0.31 -11.09 -10.32
C LEU A 33 -1.25 -11.81 -11.31
N THR A 34 -1.48 -11.18 -12.47
CA THR A 34 -2.06 -11.84 -13.65
C THR A 34 -0.99 -12.61 -14.42
N GLN A 35 -1.39 -13.51 -15.32
CA GLN A 35 -0.43 -14.23 -16.19
C GLN A 35 0.38 -13.26 -17.07
N LYS A 36 -0.27 -12.22 -17.59
CA LYS A 36 0.37 -11.13 -18.36
C LYS A 36 1.35 -10.29 -17.54
N GLU A 37 1.00 -9.96 -16.29
CA GLU A 37 1.91 -9.23 -15.41
C GLU A 37 3.14 -10.10 -15.07
N LEU A 38 2.91 -11.36 -14.74
CA LEU A 38 3.99 -12.31 -14.48
C LEU A 38 4.91 -12.44 -15.71
N SER A 39 4.33 -12.64 -16.90
CA SER A 39 5.07 -12.80 -18.15
C SER A 39 6.01 -11.60 -18.40
N THR A 40 5.52 -10.39 -18.13
CA THR A 40 6.30 -9.15 -18.23
C THR A 40 7.46 -9.11 -17.22
N ILE A 41 7.23 -9.52 -15.96
CA ILE A 41 8.24 -9.50 -14.89
C ILE A 41 9.35 -10.54 -15.13
N ILE A 42 8.99 -11.73 -15.59
CA ILE A 42 9.97 -12.81 -15.80
C ILE A 42 10.56 -12.86 -17.21
N GLY A 43 10.02 -12.10 -18.16
CA GLY A 43 10.54 -12.00 -19.53
C GLY A 43 10.16 -13.18 -20.44
N TYR A 44 9.08 -13.89 -20.13
CA TYR A 44 8.57 -15.00 -20.94
C TYR A 44 7.23 -14.63 -21.59
N SER A 45 6.81 -15.38 -22.61
CA SER A 45 5.50 -15.16 -23.24
C SER A 45 4.36 -15.56 -22.30
N GLU A 46 3.20 -14.89 -22.39
CA GLU A 46 1.99 -15.25 -21.63
C GLU A 46 1.55 -16.69 -21.92
N THR A 47 1.72 -17.16 -23.16
CA THR A 47 1.46 -18.55 -23.56
C THR A 47 2.35 -19.53 -22.80
N SER A 48 3.65 -19.22 -22.63
CA SER A 48 4.57 -20.04 -21.84
C SER A 48 4.11 -20.14 -20.38
N ILE A 49 3.71 -19.02 -19.77
CA ILE A 49 3.16 -19.02 -18.40
C ILE A 49 1.94 -19.93 -18.31
N ARG A 50 1.00 -19.78 -19.25
CA ARG A 50 -0.24 -20.57 -19.27
C ARG A 50 0.04 -22.06 -19.40
N THR A 51 0.95 -22.44 -20.29
CA THR A 51 1.35 -23.84 -20.45
C THR A 51 1.96 -24.36 -19.16
N TRP A 52 2.94 -23.67 -18.59
CA TRP A 52 3.60 -24.09 -17.35
C TRP A 52 2.66 -24.21 -16.15
N GLU A 53 1.71 -23.28 -15.99
CA GLU A 53 0.69 -23.36 -14.95
C GLU A 53 -0.30 -24.51 -15.16
N HIS A 54 -0.55 -24.89 -16.41
CA HIS A 54 -1.48 -25.98 -16.74
C HIS A 54 -0.83 -27.36 -16.61
N SER A 55 0.39 -27.54 -17.14
CA SER A 55 1.13 -28.80 -17.09
C SER A 55 1.99 -28.98 -15.84
N ASN A 56 1.96 -28.00 -14.91
CA ASN A 56 2.85 -27.95 -13.74
C ASN A 56 4.33 -28.17 -14.09
N SER A 57 4.77 -27.59 -15.20
CA SER A 57 6.09 -27.83 -15.79
C SER A 57 6.95 -26.56 -15.82
N ALA A 58 6.75 -25.69 -14.84
CA ALA A 58 7.50 -24.44 -14.73
C ALA A 58 8.98 -24.74 -14.44
N PRO A 59 9.92 -24.04 -15.11
CA PRO A 59 11.34 -24.18 -14.81
C PRO A 59 11.67 -23.82 -13.34
N THR A 60 12.55 -24.57 -12.70
CA THR A 60 12.93 -24.37 -11.29
C THR A 60 13.48 -22.97 -11.02
N ASN A 61 14.27 -22.40 -11.93
CA ASN A 61 14.78 -21.04 -11.82
C ASN A 61 13.66 -19.99 -11.80
N VAL A 62 12.57 -20.21 -12.53
CA VAL A 62 11.39 -19.33 -12.52
C VAL A 62 10.66 -19.43 -11.17
N ILE A 63 10.50 -20.65 -10.65
CA ILE A 63 9.89 -20.88 -9.34
C ILE A 63 10.71 -20.19 -8.24
N HIS A 64 12.02 -20.39 -8.21
CA HIS A 64 12.91 -19.74 -7.23
C HIS A 64 12.88 -18.21 -7.33
N LYS A 65 12.84 -17.65 -8.55
CA LYS A 65 12.69 -16.20 -8.75
C LYS A 65 11.38 -15.68 -8.14
N LEU A 66 10.27 -16.41 -8.31
CA LEU A 66 8.98 -16.02 -7.75
C LEU A 66 8.91 -16.18 -6.24
N GLN A 67 9.52 -17.23 -5.70
CA GLN A 67 9.65 -17.42 -4.24
C GLN A 67 10.42 -16.25 -3.63
N LYS A 68 11.56 -15.87 -4.23
CA LYS A 68 12.33 -14.72 -3.77
C LYS A 68 11.50 -13.44 -3.81
N MET A 69 10.83 -13.16 -4.93
CA MET A 69 9.93 -12.00 -5.04
C MET A 69 8.81 -12.02 -3.99
N TYR A 70 8.28 -13.21 -3.66
CA TYR A 70 7.25 -13.38 -2.66
C TYR A 70 7.75 -13.03 -1.25
N GLU A 71 8.90 -13.57 -0.84
CA GLU A 71 9.50 -13.23 0.45
C GLU A 71 9.90 -11.75 0.50
N ASP A 72 10.53 -11.21 -0.55
CA ASP A 72 10.85 -9.78 -0.65
C ASP A 72 9.57 -8.94 -0.47
N THR A 73 8.47 -9.29 -1.15
CA THR A 73 7.20 -8.55 -1.03
C THR A 73 6.61 -8.67 0.38
N LYS A 74 6.74 -9.83 1.01
CA LYS A 74 6.24 -10.11 2.37
C LYS A 74 6.96 -9.25 3.41
N ASP A 75 8.27 -9.04 3.24
CA ASP A 75 9.06 -8.18 4.13
C ASP A 75 8.61 -6.72 4.09
N HIS A 76 8.05 -6.27 2.96
CA HIS A 76 7.47 -4.92 2.84
C HIS A 76 6.07 -4.80 3.43
N ILE A 77 5.45 -5.92 3.86
CA ILE A 77 4.16 -5.91 4.55
C ILE A 77 4.42 -5.82 6.05
N LYS A 78 4.59 -4.59 6.54
CA LYS A 78 4.65 -4.29 7.96
C LYS A 78 3.24 -4.24 8.56
N TYR A 79 2.99 -5.11 9.53
CA TYR A 79 1.80 -5.09 10.38
C TYR A 79 2.14 -4.34 11.68
N ASP A 80 2.08 -3.01 11.63
CA ASP A 80 2.28 -2.12 12.78
C ASP A 80 0.97 -1.83 13.54
N GLY A 81 -0.10 -2.56 13.26
CA GLY A 81 -1.43 -2.34 13.82
C GLY A 81 -2.25 -1.28 13.09
N THR A 82 -1.62 -0.49 12.21
CA THR A 82 -2.31 0.48 11.35
C THR A 82 -3.02 -0.23 10.20
N ASP A 83 -4.33 -0.06 10.12
CA ASP A 83 -5.15 -0.72 9.11
C ASP A 83 -4.90 -0.13 7.71
N ILE A 84 -5.16 -0.93 6.67
CA ILE A 84 -5.03 -0.53 5.26
C ILE A 84 -5.92 0.68 4.97
N ILE A 85 -7.14 0.72 5.54
CA ILE A 85 -8.07 1.84 5.35
C ILE A 85 -7.46 3.14 5.88
N GLU A 86 -6.80 3.07 7.03
CA GLU A 86 -6.11 4.21 7.64
C GLU A 86 -4.91 4.66 6.78
N LYS A 87 -4.07 3.73 6.32
CA LYS A 87 -2.94 4.04 5.43
C LYS A 87 -3.41 4.70 4.13
N VAL A 88 -4.44 4.15 3.48
CA VAL A 88 -5.02 4.70 2.24
C VAL A 88 -5.61 6.09 2.48
N SER A 89 -6.31 6.29 3.61
CA SER A 89 -6.87 7.58 4.00
C SER A 89 -5.78 8.63 4.21
N TYR A 90 -4.71 8.27 4.93
CA TYR A 90 -3.56 9.13 5.17
C TYR A 90 -2.90 9.57 3.86
N ILE A 91 -2.56 8.63 2.97
CA ILE A 91 -1.92 8.92 1.68
C ILE A 91 -2.80 9.87 0.85
N LYS A 92 -4.11 9.58 0.77
CA LYS A 92 -5.06 10.40 0.01
C LYS A 92 -5.13 11.84 0.55
N GLN A 93 -5.27 12.00 1.87
CA GLN A 93 -5.37 13.31 2.50
C GLN A 93 -4.05 14.08 2.38
N ARG A 94 -2.92 13.42 2.61
CA ARG A 94 -1.60 14.05 2.59
C ARG A 94 -1.19 14.55 1.20
N LEU A 95 -1.54 13.79 0.16
CA LEU A 95 -1.26 14.17 -1.23
C LEU A 95 -2.36 15.06 -1.85
N GLY A 96 -3.52 15.20 -1.21
CA GLY A 96 -4.65 15.97 -1.74
C GLY A 96 -5.22 15.40 -3.06
N ILE A 97 -5.14 14.08 -3.26
CA ILE A 97 -5.50 13.44 -4.54
C ILE A 97 -6.86 12.74 -4.51
N SER A 98 -7.44 12.52 -5.69
CA SER A 98 -8.66 11.71 -5.85
C SER A 98 -8.37 10.21 -5.77
N TYR A 99 -9.40 9.39 -5.52
CA TYR A 99 -9.26 7.93 -5.57
C TYR A 99 -8.79 7.42 -6.94
N ASN A 100 -9.22 8.07 -8.03
CA ASN A 100 -8.74 7.71 -9.37
C ASN A 100 -7.25 7.98 -9.53
N ARG A 101 -6.77 9.12 -9.02
CA ARG A 101 -5.35 9.44 -9.09
C ARG A 101 -4.52 8.50 -8.22
N LEU A 102 -4.99 8.21 -7.00
CA LEU A 102 -4.35 7.24 -6.11
C LEU A 102 -4.30 5.84 -6.75
N ALA A 103 -5.39 5.39 -7.37
CA ALA A 103 -5.41 4.12 -8.11
C ALA A 103 -4.34 4.10 -9.22
N GLN A 104 -4.26 5.14 -10.04
CA GLN A 104 -3.27 5.24 -11.11
C GLN A 104 -1.83 5.18 -10.58
N LEU A 105 -1.53 5.84 -9.45
CA LEU A 105 -0.21 5.78 -8.82
C LEU A 105 0.15 4.36 -8.37
N MET A 106 -0.84 3.58 -7.93
CA MET A 106 -0.66 2.18 -7.52
C MET A 106 -0.75 1.17 -8.67
N GLY A 107 -0.77 1.64 -9.93
CA GLY A 107 -0.93 0.78 -11.10
C GLY A 107 -2.33 0.14 -11.23
N VAL A 108 -3.32 0.71 -10.57
CA VAL A 108 -4.73 0.28 -10.63
C VAL A 108 -5.49 1.17 -11.59
N ARG A 109 -6.32 0.56 -12.44
CA ARG A 109 -7.01 1.28 -13.52
C ARG A 109 -8.09 2.25 -13.03
N TYR A 110 -8.80 1.93 -11.94
CA TYR A 110 -9.98 2.67 -11.50
C TYR A 110 -9.95 2.95 -9.99
N GLY A 111 -10.37 4.15 -9.61
CA GLY A 111 -10.50 4.57 -8.20
C GLY A 111 -11.56 3.79 -7.42
N THR A 112 -12.53 3.18 -8.11
CA THR A 112 -13.54 2.31 -7.49
C THR A 112 -12.93 1.11 -6.79
N THR A 113 -11.78 0.62 -7.27
CA THR A 113 -11.03 -0.46 -6.60
C THR A 113 -10.50 0.00 -5.24
N VAL A 114 -9.95 1.21 -5.17
CA VAL A 114 -9.45 1.79 -3.91
C VAL A 114 -10.60 2.08 -2.96
N LYS A 115 -11.73 2.56 -3.48
CA LYS A 115 -12.96 2.72 -2.68
C LYS A 115 -13.43 1.38 -2.11
N GLY A 116 -13.41 0.31 -2.90
CA GLY A 116 -13.73 -1.03 -2.40
C GLY A 116 -12.85 -1.46 -1.23
N TRP A 117 -11.58 -1.06 -1.20
CA TRP A 117 -10.70 -1.31 -0.06
C TRP A 117 -11.11 -0.53 1.19
N MET A 118 -11.54 0.73 1.01
CA MET A 118 -12.12 1.54 2.09
C MET A 118 -13.43 0.94 2.64
N ASP A 119 -14.18 0.24 1.80
CA ASP A 119 -15.43 -0.44 2.17
C ASP A 119 -15.17 -1.84 2.77
N GLY A 120 -13.91 -2.21 3.05
CA GLY A 120 -13.52 -3.45 3.72
C GLY A 120 -13.02 -4.58 2.81
N ALA A 121 -12.95 -4.38 1.49
CA ALA A 121 -12.40 -5.40 0.59
C ALA A 121 -10.88 -5.52 0.75
N LYS A 122 -10.38 -6.73 1.03
CA LYS A 122 -8.94 -6.95 1.19
C LYS A 122 -8.18 -6.75 -0.14
N PRO A 123 -7.18 -5.85 -0.21
CA PRO A 123 -6.35 -5.71 -1.41
C PRO A 123 -5.47 -6.94 -1.65
N LYS A 124 -5.03 -7.10 -2.90
CA LYS A 124 -4.01 -8.10 -3.23
C LYS A 124 -2.66 -7.70 -2.64
N MET A 125 -1.80 -8.69 -2.37
CA MET A 125 -0.49 -8.52 -1.71
C MET A 125 0.36 -7.40 -2.33
N LYS A 126 0.48 -7.35 -3.67
CA LYS A 126 1.18 -6.27 -4.38
C LYS A 126 0.67 -4.86 -4.05
N HIS A 127 -0.64 -4.70 -3.86
CA HIS A 127 -1.23 -3.41 -3.52
C HIS A 127 -1.01 -3.07 -2.05
N ILE A 128 -1.00 -4.07 -1.16
CA ILE A 128 -0.66 -3.86 0.26
C ILE A 128 0.79 -3.37 0.38
N ALA A 129 1.73 -4.03 -0.31
CA ALA A 129 3.12 -3.61 -0.34
C ALA A 129 3.27 -2.17 -0.88
N GLU A 130 2.56 -1.85 -1.96
CA GLU A 130 2.55 -0.51 -2.56
C GLU A 130 1.99 0.57 -1.61
N ILE A 131 0.88 0.28 -0.93
CA ILE A 131 0.26 1.16 0.07
C ILE A 131 1.23 1.41 1.22
N ASN A 132 1.83 0.35 1.77
CA ASN A 132 2.81 0.46 2.83
C ASN A 132 4.01 1.31 2.41
N ARG A 133 4.55 1.06 1.20
CA ARG A 133 5.68 1.85 0.67
C ARG A 133 5.33 3.34 0.65
N MET A 134 4.20 3.71 0.04
CA MET A 134 3.76 5.11 -0.02
C MET A 134 3.49 5.70 1.37
N TYR A 135 2.88 4.94 2.27
CA TYR A 135 2.55 5.39 3.62
C TYR A 135 3.83 5.74 4.39
N TYR A 136 4.78 4.80 4.51
CA TYR A 136 5.99 5.03 5.28
C TYR A 136 6.91 6.06 4.62
N GLU A 137 6.95 6.10 3.29
CA GLU A 137 7.64 7.17 2.57
C GLU A 137 7.09 8.57 2.90
N LEU A 138 5.77 8.71 3.11
CA LEU A 138 5.16 9.99 3.48
C LEU A 138 5.32 10.29 4.98
N GLU A 139 5.21 9.26 5.81
CA GLU A 139 5.37 9.35 7.27
C GLU A 139 6.81 9.74 7.64
N ASP A 140 7.82 9.08 7.06
CA ASP A 140 9.24 9.40 7.32
C ASP A 140 9.60 10.82 6.84
N ARG A 141 9.04 11.25 5.71
CA ARG A 141 9.20 12.63 5.22
C ARG A 141 8.55 13.67 6.14
N TYR A 142 7.59 13.26 6.97
CA TYR A 142 6.83 14.16 7.83
C TYR A 142 7.27 14.18 9.30
N LYS A 143 8.20 13.32 9.74
CA LYS A 143 8.77 13.43 11.09
C LYS A 143 9.27 14.86 11.31
N PRO A 144 8.60 15.68 12.16
CA PRO A 144 9.00 17.06 12.34
C PRO A 144 10.43 17.04 12.87
N ASN A 145 11.36 17.68 12.16
CA ASN A 145 12.73 17.79 12.65
C ASN A 145 12.67 18.46 14.03
N PRO A 146 13.11 17.80 15.12
CA PRO A 146 13.05 18.37 16.46
C PRO A 146 13.81 19.71 16.56
N GLN A 147 14.73 19.98 15.63
CA GLN A 147 15.49 21.23 15.56
C GLN A 147 14.69 22.44 15.05
N LYS A 148 13.45 22.28 14.57
CA LYS A 148 12.60 23.38 14.08
C LYS A 148 11.42 23.73 14.98
N GLN A 149 11.38 23.23 16.21
CA GLN A 149 10.59 23.89 17.24
C GLN A 149 11.29 25.20 17.59
N ARG A 150 10.86 26.31 16.97
CA ARG A 150 11.12 27.63 17.56
C ARG A 150 10.61 27.53 19.00
N PRO A 151 11.41 27.87 20.02
CA PRO A 151 10.89 27.92 21.38
C PRO A 151 9.66 28.81 21.34
N THR A 152 8.49 28.23 21.62
CA THR A 152 7.27 29.01 21.73
C THR A 152 7.51 30.04 22.81
N PHE A 153 7.54 31.30 22.39
CA PHE A 153 7.53 32.46 23.26
C PHE A 153 6.39 32.27 24.26
N CYS A 154 6.74 32.21 25.56
CA CYS A 154 5.90 31.89 26.72
C CYS A 154 5.72 30.38 27.03
N GLN A 155 6.75 29.78 27.65
CA GLN A 155 6.55 28.72 28.65
C GLN A 155 6.18 29.39 29.98
N LEU A 156 4.95 29.88 30.10
CA LEU A 156 4.43 30.32 31.39
C LEU A 156 3.56 29.20 31.95
N ASP A 157 3.96 28.62 33.08
CA ASP A 157 3.12 27.69 33.82
C ASP A 157 2.06 28.50 34.57
N PRO A 158 0.75 28.31 34.28
CA PRO A 158 -0.32 29.07 34.94
C PRO A 158 -0.38 28.89 36.45
N LEU A 159 0.25 27.83 37.00
CA LEU A 159 0.21 27.49 38.42
C LEU A 159 1.47 27.91 39.18
N ASP A 160 2.54 28.29 38.47
CA ASP A 160 3.76 28.82 39.10
C ASP A 160 3.67 30.34 39.24
N ARG A 161 3.46 30.79 40.48
CA ARG A 161 3.35 32.22 40.83
C ARG A 161 4.62 33.02 40.52
N ASN A 162 5.78 32.38 40.39
CA ASN A 162 7.03 33.05 40.04
C ASN A 162 7.24 33.19 38.52
N SER A 163 6.60 32.35 37.70
CA SER A 163 6.62 32.49 36.24
C SER A 163 6.03 33.82 35.74
N TRP A 164 5.17 34.46 36.55
CA TRP A 164 4.52 35.75 36.23
C TRP A 164 5.33 36.99 36.60
N LYS A 165 6.51 36.84 37.21
CA LYS A 165 7.38 37.97 37.55
C LYS A 165 8.39 38.21 36.43
N MET A 166 8.04 39.03 35.44
CA MET A 166 9.05 39.67 34.60
C MET A 166 9.63 40.87 35.35
N GLU A 167 10.94 40.89 35.57
CA GLU A 167 11.68 42.14 35.78
C GLU A 167 11.71 42.89 34.45
N ILE A 168 11.08 44.06 34.40
CA ILE A 168 11.16 44.96 33.24
C ILE A 168 12.53 45.64 33.32
N GLU A 169 13.56 44.99 32.81
CA GLU A 169 14.80 45.67 32.50
C GLU A 169 14.72 46.23 31.07
N ASN A 170 14.65 47.55 31.03
CA ASN A 170 15.08 48.45 29.95
C ASN A 170 13.99 49.05 29.02
N PRO A 171 13.47 50.25 29.33
CA PRO A 171 12.70 51.05 28.39
C PRO A 171 13.63 52.00 27.64
N VAL A 172 14.05 51.65 26.42
CA VAL A 172 14.56 52.65 25.47
C VAL A 172 13.98 52.37 24.10
N ILE A 173 12.85 53.02 23.80
CA ILE A 173 12.31 53.10 22.44
C ILE A 173 12.93 54.35 21.81
N VAL A 174 13.88 54.18 20.90
CA VAL A 174 14.33 55.26 20.01
C VAL A 174 13.55 55.14 18.70
N TRP A 175 12.74 56.17 18.39
CA TRP A 175 12.13 56.33 17.08
C TRP A 175 13.10 57.10 16.17
N LYS A 176 13.22 56.68 14.91
CA LYS A 176 13.84 57.45 13.83
C LYS A 176 12.80 58.31 13.13
#